data_AF-A0A4R6L240-F1
#
_entry.id   AF-A0A4R6L240-F1
#
_cell.length_a   1.000
_cell.length_b   1.000
_cell.length_c   1.000
_cell.angle_alpha   90.00
_cell.angle_beta   90.00
_cell.angle_gamma   90.00
#
_symmetry.space_group_name_H-M   'P 1'
#
loop_
_entity.id
_entity.type
_entity.pdbx_description
1 polymer ?
#
loop_
_entity_poly.entity_id
_entity_poly.type
_entity_poly.pdbx_seq_one_letter_code
_entity_poly.pdbx_strand_id
1 'polypeptide(L)'
;MPLIERYWLDDKSVPFGTLLRYLEKYYSPEVHYDNFEYLVSRARLADPADGDMATFKSELARVLRGDREGLHPQAIITAAEYDEWGSDEEFLAWLWGELYPGEEVPGGGL
;
A
#
# COMPACT_ATOMS: atom_id res chain seq x y z
N MET A 1 -18.26 -1.44 7.61
CA MET A 1 -18.18 -2.78 6.97
C MET A 1 -17.41 -3.70 7.93
N PRO A 2 -17.70 -5.01 8.03
CA PRO A 2 -16.89 -5.88 8.87
C PRO A 2 -15.48 -5.98 8.27
N LEU A 3 -14.48 -5.63 9.08
CA LEU A 3 -13.06 -5.81 8.75
C LEU A 3 -12.73 -7.31 8.79
N ILE A 4 -11.76 -7.73 7.97
CA ILE A 4 -11.27 -9.12 8.00
C ILE A 4 -10.17 -9.31 9.05
N GLU A 5 -9.86 -10.56 9.36
CA GLU A 5 -8.67 -10.90 10.15
C GLU A 5 -7.39 -10.49 9.41
N ARG A 6 -6.41 -9.94 10.14
CA ARG A 6 -5.16 -9.37 9.62
C ARG A 6 -4.14 -10.46 9.25
N TYR A 7 -4.51 -11.38 8.36
CA TYR A 7 -3.74 -12.58 8.00
C TYR A 7 -2.30 -12.32 7.52
N TRP A 8 -2.03 -11.12 6.98
CA TRP A 8 -0.69 -10.70 6.52
C TRP A 8 0.30 -10.43 7.65
N LEU A 9 -0.17 -10.37 8.90
CA LEU A 9 0.66 -10.26 10.09
C LEU A 9 1.23 -11.63 10.51
N ASP A 10 0.48 -12.71 10.27
CA ASP A 10 0.85 -14.06 10.69
C ASP A 10 1.75 -14.77 9.67
N ASP A 11 1.55 -14.52 8.37
CA ASP A 11 2.30 -15.15 7.29
C ASP A 11 2.92 -14.12 6.34
N LYS A 12 4.25 -14.16 6.23
CA LYS A 12 5.01 -13.25 5.35
C LYS A 12 5.01 -13.64 3.89
N SER A 13 4.61 -14.86 3.56
CA SER A 13 4.59 -15.42 2.21
C SER A 13 3.30 -15.12 1.44
N VAL A 14 2.32 -14.51 2.11
CA VAL A 14 1.03 -14.20 1.48
C VAL A 14 1.20 -13.19 0.34
N PRO A 15 0.41 -13.32 -0.74
CA PRO A 15 0.38 -12.33 -1.82
C PRO A 15 0.17 -10.92 -1.27
N PHE A 16 0.96 -9.97 -1.76
CA PHE A 16 0.89 -8.55 -1.36
C PHE A 16 1.10 -8.29 0.14
N GLY A 17 1.70 -9.22 0.87
CA GLY A 17 1.89 -9.10 2.31
C GLY A 17 2.77 -7.92 2.71
N THR A 18 3.69 -7.46 1.85
CA THR A 18 4.52 -6.30 2.15
C THR A 18 3.72 -5.00 2.03
N LEU A 19 2.90 -4.87 0.99
CA LEU A 19 1.94 -3.79 0.80
C LEU A 19 1.02 -3.67 2.03
N LEU A 20 0.34 -4.75 2.41
CA LEU A 20 -0.61 -4.73 3.52
C LEU A 20 0.04 -4.35 4.85
N ARG A 21 1.23 -4.90 5.16
CA ARG A 21 1.98 -4.50 6.35
C ARG A 21 2.39 -3.03 6.35
N TYR A 22 2.75 -2.49 5.19
CA TYR A 22 3.14 -1.09 5.08
C TYR A 22 1.94 -0.16 5.24
N LEU A 23 0.80 -0.49 4.64
CA LEU A 23 -0.45 0.24 4.84
C LEU A 23 -0.82 0.26 6.33
N GLU A 24 -0.79 -0.89 6.99
CA GLU A 24 -1.10 -0.94 8.43
C GLU A 24 -0.10 -0.15 9.28
N LYS A 25 1.20 -0.28 9.01
CA LYS A 25 2.23 0.39 9.80
C LYS A 25 2.27 1.90 9.62
N TYR A 26 2.06 2.36 8.40
CA TYR A 26 2.30 3.76 8.02
C TYR A 26 1.03 4.57 7.78
N TYR A 27 -0.12 3.90 7.63
CA TYR A 27 -1.40 4.51 7.27
C TYR A 27 -2.55 4.24 8.25
N SER A 28 -2.50 3.17 9.06
CA SER A 28 -3.61 2.91 10.00
C SER A 28 -3.75 4.04 11.04
N PRO A 29 -4.98 4.52 11.32
CA PRO A 29 -5.25 5.62 12.26
C PRO A 29 -4.68 5.40 13.66
N GLU A 30 -4.61 4.15 14.13
CA GLU A 30 -4.05 3.81 15.44
C GLU A 30 -2.56 4.17 15.56
N VAL A 31 -1.87 4.35 14.43
CA VAL A 31 -0.43 4.57 14.35
C VAL A 31 -0.07 5.98 13.86
N HIS A 32 -1.06 6.86 13.63
CA HIS A 32 -0.82 8.18 13.04
C HIS A 32 -0.44 9.26 14.06
N TYR A 33 0.78 9.81 13.92
CA TYR A 33 0.99 11.27 13.82
C TYR A 33 2.23 11.67 12.97
N ASP A 34 3.17 10.76 12.64
CA ASP A 34 4.33 11.07 11.76
C ASP A 34 4.75 9.94 10.79
N ASN A 35 4.09 8.77 10.85
CA ASN A 35 4.55 7.58 10.13
C ASN A 35 4.40 7.68 8.60
N PHE A 36 3.38 8.38 8.11
CA PHE A 36 3.18 8.56 6.67
C PHE A 36 4.26 9.47 6.06
N GLU A 37 4.61 10.58 6.70
CA GLU A 37 5.71 11.46 6.27
C GLU A 37 7.05 10.72 6.24
N TYR A 38 7.26 9.80 7.19
CA TYR A 38 8.42 8.91 7.18
C TYR A 38 8.40 7.98 5.95
N LEU A 39 7.26 7.37 5.61
CA LEU A 39 7.13 6.54 4.42
C LEU A 39 7.42 7.34 3.14
N VAL A 40 6.86 8.55 3.03
CA VAL A 40 7.11 9.47 1.91
C VAL A 40 8.60 9.78 1.79
N SER A 41 9.25 10.14 2.89
CA SER A 41 10.68 10.43 2.91
C SER A 41 11.52 9.21 2.50
N ARG A 42 11.16 8.03 3.01
CA ARG A 42 11.81 6.76 2.68
C ARG A 42 11.66 6.40 1.20
N ALA A 43 10.48 6.60 0.61
CA ALA A 43 10.22 6.40 -0.82
C ALA A 43 11.11 7.29 -1.69
N ARG A 44 11.20 8.58 -1.32
CA ARG A 44 11.90 9.61 -2.09
C ARG A 44 13.42 9.53 -2.00
N LEU A 45 13.96 9.10 -0.87
CA LEU A 45 15.40 8.90 -0.69
C LEU A 45 15.91 7.68 -1.49
N ALA A 46 15.02 6.78 -1.91
CA ALA A 46 15.28 5.68 -2.83
C ALA A 46 16.57 4.91 -2.52
N ASP A 47 16.75 4.46 -1.27
CA ASP A 47 17.86 3.58 -0.90
C ASP A 47 17.77 2.26 -1.70
N PRO A 48 18.71 1.97 -2.61
CA PRO A 48 18.66 0.76 -3.42
C PRO A 48 18.82 -0.53 -2.60
N ALA A 49 19.33 -0.43 -1.37
CA ALA A 49 19.45 -1.57 -0.45
C ALA A 49 18.14 -1.86 0.31
N ASP A 50 17.12 -1.00 0.18
CA ASP A 50 15.84 -1.17 0.86
C ASP A 50 14.93 -2.16 0.10
N GLY A 51 15.21 -3.46 0.32
CA GLY A 51 14.48 -4.55 -0.32
C GLY A 51 12.98 -4.57 0.01
N ASP A 52 12.60 -4.15 1.22
CA ASP A 52 11.19 -4.06 1.60
C ASP A 52 10.49 -2.93 0.84
N MET A 53 11.15 -1.78 0.67
CA MET A 53 10.59 -0.66 -0.10
C MET A 53 10.49 -0.98 -1.60
N ALA A 54 11.49 -1.67 -2.15
CA ALA A 54 11.42 -2.17 -3.52
C ALA A 54 10.27 -3.15 -3.72
N THR A 55 10.05 -4.07 -2.77
CA THR A 55 8.95 -5.04 -2.79
C THR A 55 7.61 -4.35 -2.65
N PHE A 56 7.48 -3.42 -1.71
CA PHE A 56 6.30 -2.58 -1.53
C PHE A 56 5.92 -1.84 -2.82
N LYS A 57 6.88 -1.16 -3.47
CA LYS A 57 6.64 -0.47 -4.75
C LYS A 57 6.16 -1.43 -5.84
N SER A 58 6.78 -2.60 -5.93
CA SER A 58 6.43 -3.62 -6.91
C SER A 58 5.02 -4.15 -6.70
N GLU A 59 4.65 -4.49 -5.46
CA GLU A 59 3.32 -4.97 -5.09
C GLU A 59 2.26 -3.90 -5.33
N LEU A 60 2.51 -2.65 -4.93
CA LEU A 60 1.61 -1.52 -5.22
C LEU A 60 1.38 -1.33 -6.72
N ALA A 61 2.45 -1.36 -7.53
CA ALA A 61 2.34 -1.24 -8.98
C ALA A 61 1.57 -2.40 -9.63
N ARG A 62 1.67 -3.62 -9.07
CA ARG A 62 0.88 -4.79 -9.54
C ARG A 62 -0.60 -4.59 -9.26
N VAL A 63 -0.96 -4.18 -8.04
CA VAL A 63 -2.38 -3.92 -7.69
C VAL A 63 -2.97 -2.82 -8.56
N LEU A 64 -2.22 -1.75 -8.82
CA LEU A 64 -2.65 -0.64 -9.70
C LEU A 64 -2.83 -1.07 -11.16
N ARG A 65 -2.11 -2.10 -11.63
CA ARG A 65 -2.35 -2.72 -12.95
C ARG A 65 -3.52 -3.70 -12.97
N GLY A 66 -4.20 -3.90 -11.84
CA GLY A 66 -5.31 -4.83 -11.70
C GLY A 66 -4.92 -6.27 -11.31
N ASP A 67 -3.64 -6.54 -11.04
CA ASP A 67 -3.23 -7.84 -10.49
C ASP A 67 -3.55 -7.89 -9.00
N ARG A 68 -4.57 -8.68 -8.65
CA ARG A 68 -5.04 -8.92 -7.29
C ARG A 68 -5.10 -10.41 -6.95
N GLU A 69 -4.35 -11.25 -7.66
CA GLU A 69 -4.41 -12.70 -7.47
C GLU A 69 -4.01 -13.08 -6.03
N GLY A 70 -4.92 -13.71 -5.29
CA GLY A 70 -4.71 -14.11 -3.89
C GLY A 70 -4.84 -12.99 -2.86
N LEU A 71 -5.21 -11.77 -3.27
CA LEU A 71 -5.53 -10.68 -2.36
C LEU A 71 -7.01 -10.75 -1.94
N HIS A 72 -7.29 -10.75 -0.64
CA HIS A 72 -8.67 -10.65 -0.18
C HIS A 72 -9.29 -9.29 -0.55
N PRO A 73 -10.53 -9.21 -1.06
CA PRO A 73 -11.15 -7.95 -1.53
C PRO A 73 -11.28 -6.82 -0.49
N GLN A 74 -11.11 -7.14 0.80
CA GLN A 74 -11.19 -6.17 1.90
C GLN A 74 -9.84 -5.93 2.59
N ALA A 75 -8.75 -6.54 2.10
CA ALA A 75 -7.46 -6.48 2.78
C ALA A 75 -6.87 -5.07 2.79
N ILE A 76 -6.96 -4.33 1.68
CA ILE A 76 -6.40 -2.97 1.56
C ILE A 76 -7.12 -2.02 2.51
N ILE A 77 -8.46 -1.92 2.41
CA ILE A 77 -9.24 -1.11 3.35
C ILE A 77 -9.08 -1.55 4.81
N THR A 78 -8.87 -2.85 5.08
CA THR A 78 -8.63 -3.32 6.46
C THR A 78 -7.23 -2.96 6.97
N ALA A 79 -6.21 -2.95 6.10
CA ALA A 79 -4.86 -2.57 6.48
C ALA A 79 -4.71 -1.05 6.65
N ALA A 80 -5.25 -0.29 5.70
CA ALA A 80 -5.14 1.17 5.72
C ALA A 80 -6.20 1.84 6.61
N GLU A 81 -7.37 1.22 6.78
CA GLU A 81 -8.51 1.80 7.50
C GLU A 81 -8.88 3.22 7.04
N TYR A 82 -8.72 3.48 5.74
CA TYR A 82 -9.05 4.79 5.16
C TYR A 82 -10.57 5.00 5.11
N ASP A 83 -11.01 6.25 5.26
CA ASP A 83 -12.40 6.67 5.14
C ASP A 83 -12.62 7.80 4.12
N GLU A 84 -11.53 8.43 3.65
CA GLU A 84 -11.56 9.57 2.72
C GLU A 84 -11.85 9.17 1.26
N TRP A 85 -11.52 7.93 0.85
CA TRP A 85 -11.69 7.44 -0.53
C TRP A 85 -12.88 6.50 -0.68
N GLY A 86 -13.49 6.51 -1.87
CA GLY A 86 -14.63 5.65 -2.20
C GLY A 86 -14.24 4.24 -2.63
N SER A 87 -12.97 3.98 -2.91
CA SER A 87 -12.46 2.69 -3.41
C SER A 87 -10.97 2.47 -3.13
N ASP A 88 -10.54 1.20 -3.16
CA ASP A 88 -9.13 0.83 -3.05
C ASP A 88 -8.31 1.46 -4.18
N GLU A 89 -8.88 1.53 -5.39
CA GLU A 89 -8.22 2.08 -6.58
C GLU A 89 -7.90 3.57 -6.40
N GLU A 90 -8.87 4.36 -5.94
CA GLU A 90 -8.69 5.79 -5.67
C GLU A 90 -7.63 6.03 -4.60
N PHE A 91 -7.69 5.26 -3.50
CA PHE A 91 -6.72 5.33 -2.41
C PHE A 91 -5.30 5.00 -2.90
N LEU A 92 -5.12 3.87 -3.60
CA LEU A 92 -3.80 3.42 -4.04
C LEU A 92 -3.22 4.33 -5.14
N ALA A 93 -4.06 4.91 -5.99
CA ALA A 93 -3.61 5.87 -7.02
C ALA A 93 -3.13 7.17 -6.36
N TRP A 94 -3.85 7.67 -5.35
CA TRP A 94 -3.39 8.79 -4.54
C TRP A 94 -2.06 8.47 -3.84
N LEU A 95 -1.98 7.32 -3.17
CA LEU A 95 -0.77 6.87 -2.47
C LEU A 95 0.44 6.81 -3.41
N TRP A 96 0.27 6.32 -4.64
CA TRP A 96 1.34 6.31 -5.64
C TRP A 96 1.85 7.72 -5.95
N GLY A 97 0.94 8.67 -6.14
CA GLY A 97 1.29 10.07 -6.43
C GLY A 97 2.08 10.74 -5.30
N GLU A 98 1.74 10.45 -4.05
CA GLU A 98 2.46 10.99 -2.88
C GLU A 98 3.89 10.43 -2.76
N LEU A 99 4.04 9.12 -2.99
CA LEU A 99 5.31 8.42 -2.81
C LEU A 99 6.27 8.59 -3.99
N TYR A 100 5.76 8.65 -5.22
CA TYR A 100 6.56 8.70 -6.45
C TYR A 100 6.15 9.87 -7.35
N PRO A 101 6.33 11.13 -6.89
CA PRO A 101 5.94 12.29 -7.66
C PRO A 101 6.72 12.33 -8.99
N GLY A 102 6.00 12.29 -10.11
CA GLY A 102 6.56 12.30 -11.47
C GLY A 102 6.62 10.93 -12.15
N GLU A 103 6.27 9.84 -11.46
CA GLU A 103 6.00 8.55 -12.10
C GLU A 103 4.53 8.44 -12.50
N GLU A 104 4.26 7.93 -13.71
CA GLU A 104 2.90 7.64 -14.14
C GLU A 104 2.27 6.55 -13.27
N VAL A 105 0.99 6.71 -12.92
CA VAL A 105 0.25 5.71 -12.16
C VAL A 105 0.15 4.42 -13.01
N PRO A 106 0.67 3.28 -12.53
CA PRO A 106 0.62 2.03 -13.28
C PRO A 106 -0.82 1.65 -13.61
N GLY A 107 -1.08 1.22 -14.85
CA GLY A 107 -2.43 0.82 -15.27
C GLY A 107 -3.38 1.99 -15.59
N GLY A 108 -2.97 3.24 -15.38
CA GLY A 108 -3.74 4.45 -15.71
C GLY A 108 -3.85 4.79 -17.20
N GLY A 109 -3.62 3.83 -18.09
CA GLY A 109 -3.82 3.98 -19.52
C GLY A 109 -5.26 3.71 -19.92
N LEU A 110 -6.08 4.76 -19.98
CA LEU A 110 -7.26 4.83 -20.84
C LEU A 110 -7.07 5.96 -21.86
#